data_AF-A0A1X9N924-F1
#
_entry.id   AF-A0A1X9N924-F1
#
_cell.length_a   1.000
_cell.length_b   1.000
_cell.length_c   1.000
_cell.angle_alpha   90.00
_cell.angle_beta   90.00
_cell.angle_gamma   90.00
#
_symmetry.space_group_name_H-M   'P 1'
#
loop_
_entity.id
_entity.type
_entity.pdbx_description
1 polymer ?
#
loop_
_entity_poly.entity_id
_entity_poly.type
_entity_poly.pdbx_seq_one_letter_code
_entity_poly.pdbx_strand_id
1 'polypeptide(L)'
;MPNYILATYAVVIVALFLWSFRWGDNTSPRLWFLRLMMFGMWYDNCMQSLGNWAMDFDWYLPLSYPRWALHVLVLPFMWIFTVSIMRLAGIRFAENRLFVSIVWVIIAVSVAYGVWVDVITQQLELIEPLGVAKYTSAHSAPPYPTLLANTAVIIMSIAIWRVSGWPWLFAGAAFIFVVNGGTAGQEWSFLSGNMAEVVFIFALLNTEKHFNPVRR
;
A
#
# COMPACT_ATOMS: atom_id res chain seq x y z
N MET A 1 24.27 0.21 6.31
CA MET A 1 23.83 1.51 5.75
C MET A 1 22.37 1.49 5.26
N PRO A 2 21.86 0.46 4.57
CA PRO A 2 20.49 0.49 4.02
C PRO A 2 19.35 0.59 5.06
N ASN A 3 19.55 0.15 6.31
CA ASN A 3 18.60 0.38 7.41
C ASN A 3 18.25 1.85 7.61
N TYR A 4 19.21 2.76 7.40
CA TYR A 4 18.97 4.21 7.50
C TYR A 4 18.10 4.73 6.35
N ILE A 5 18.13 4.09 5.18
CA ILE A 5 17.26 4.44 4.05
C ILE A 5 15.81 4.07 4.40
N LEU A 6 15.59 2.87 4.95
CA LEU A 6 14.27 2.44 5.45
C LEU A 6 13.77 3.36 6.58
N ALA A 7 14.63 3.73 7.52
CA ALA A 7 14.30 4.70 8.56
C ALA A 7 13.91 6.07 7.98
N THR A 8 14.59 6.51 6.91
CA THR A 8 14.25 7.74 6.19
C THR A 8 12.86 7.64 5.55
N TYR A 9 12.50 6.51 4.94
CA TYR A 9 11.15 6.29 4.42
C TYR A 9 10.11 6.36 5.54
N ALA A 10 10.36 5.74 6.71
CA ALA A 10 9.47 5.85 7.86
C ALA A 10 9.26 7.31 8.30
N VAL A 11 10.31 8.13 8.33
CA VAL A 11 10.21 9.57 8.65
C VAL A 11 9.38 10.33 7.61
N VAL A 12 9.60 10.07 6.31
CA VAL A 12 8.81 10.67 5.23
C VAL A 12 7.34 10.28 5.34
N ILE A 13 7.04 9.02 5.67
CA ILE A 13 5.67 8.54 5.87
C ILE A 13 5.00 9.27 7.05
N VAL A 14 5.71 9.48 8.16
CA VAL A 14 5.20 10.29 9.29
C VAL A 14 4.92 11.72 8.85
N ALA A 15 5.81 12.34 8.07
CA ALA A 15 5.60 13.68 7.55
C ALA A 15 4.34 13.76 6.65
N LEU A 16 4.13 12.78 5.77
CA LEU A 16 2.93 12.67 4.92
C LEU A 16 1.66 12.41 5.75
N PHE A 17 1.76 11.58 6.78
CA PHE A 17 0.67 11.29 7.71
C PHE A 17 0.22 12.58 8.41
N LEU A 18 1.15 13.34 8.99
CA LEU A 18 0.86 14.63 9.62
C LEU A 18 0.35 15.66 8.61
N TRP A 19 0.91 15.69 7.40
CA TRP A 19 0.45 16.57 6.32
C TRP A 19 -1.00 16.28 5.93
N SER A 20 -1.44 15.02 5.96
CA SER A 20 -2.82 14.63 5.64
C SER A 20 -3.87 15.23 6.59
N PHE A 21 -3.50 15.69 7.79
CA PHE A 21 -4.44 16.35 8.72
C PHE A 21 -4.62 17.85 8.44
N ARG A 22 -3.77 18.44 7.60
CA ARG A 22 -3.78 19.88 7.29
C ARG A 22 -4.75 20.27 6.18
N TRP A 23 -5.41 19.30 5.54
CA TRP A 23 -6.33 19.51 4.43
C TRP A 23 -7.37 18.39 4.37
N GLY A 24 -8.41 18.60 3.58
CA GLY A 24 -9.54 17.69 3.43
C GLY A 24 -10.48 17.68 4.63
N ASP A 25 -11.58 16.96 4.48
CA ASP A 25 -12.47 16.64 5.58
C ASP A 25 -11.86 15.52 6.43
N ASN A 26 -11.52 15.82 7.68
CA ASN A 26 -10.96 14.86 8.63
C ASN A 26 -11.95 13.76 9.06
N THR A 27 -13.21 13.83 8.65
CA THR A 27 -14.19 12.76 8.81
C THR A 27 -14.29 11.85 7.58
N SER A 28 -13.61 12.17 6.47
CA SER A 28 -13.63 11.38 5.23
C SER A 28 -13.10 9.96 5.46
N PRO A 29 -13.91 8.92 5.19
CA PRO A 29 -13.45 7.52 5.29
C PRO A 29 -12.27 7.21 4.37
N ARG A 30 -12.20 7.85 3.19
CA ARG A 30 -11.06 7.67 2.26
C ARG A 30 -9.77 8.19 2.85
N LEU A 31 -9.81 9.34 3.53
CA LEU A 31 -8.62 9.93 4.12
C LEU A 31 -8.13 9.11 5.32
N TRP A 32 -9.04 8.57 6.13
CA TRP A 32 -8.71 7.62 7.19
C TRP A 32 -8.14 6.31 6.66
N PHE A 33 -8.66 5.81 5.54
CA PHE A 33 -8.07 4.66 4.85
C PHE A 33 -6.63 4.94 4.42
N LEU A 34 -6.34 6.09 3.79
CA LEU A 34 -4.96 6.46 3.43
C LEU A 34 -4.05 6.63 4.67
N ARG A 35 -4.59 7.13 5.78
CA ARG A 35 -3.86 7.21 7.06
C ARG A 35 -3.55 5.84 7.63
N LEU A 36 -4.48 4.90 7.55
CA LEU A 36 -4.26 3.51 7.95
C LEU A 36 -3.19 2.84 7.07
N MET A 37 -3.20 3.08 5.76
CA MET A 37 -2.12 2.63 4.86
C MET A 37 -0.76 3.20 5.28
N MET A 38 -0.68 4.51 5.52
CA MET A 38 0.56 5.15 5.99
C MET A 38 1.04 4.57 7.32
N PHE A 39 0.13 4.29 8.26
CA PHE A 39 0.50 3.61 9.50
C PHE A 39 1.12 2.23 9.23
N GLY A 40 0.52 1.45 8.33
CA GLY A 40 1.06 0.14 7.95
C GLY A 40 2.43 0.21 7.30
N MET A 41 2.62 1.16 6.37
CA MET A 41 3.91 1.41 5.72
C MET A 41 4.98 1.89 6.71
N TRP A 42 4.60 2.77 7.64
CA TRP A 42 5.50 3.24 8.70
C TRP A 42 5.95 2.07 9.57
N TYR A 43 5.01 1.24 10.02
CA TYR A 43 5.30 0.06 10.83
C TYR A 43 6.24 -0.90 10.11
N ASP A 44 5.98 -1.17 8.83
CA ASP A 44 6.82 -2.05 8.01
C ASP A 44 8.25 -1.51 7.87
N ASN A 45 8.41 -0.22 7.54
CA ASN A 45 9.72 0.40 7.42
C ASN A 45 10.47 0.45 8.75
N CYS A 46 9.77 0.70 9.87
CA CYS A 46 10.37 0.65 11.20
C CYS A 46 10.90 -0.76 11.51
N MET A 47 10.07 -1.79 11.36
CA MET A 47 10.47 -3.17 11.64
C MET A 47 11.66 -3.60 10.77
N GLN A 48 11.66 -3.25 9.47
CA GLN A 48 12.78 -3.56 8.60
C GLN A 48 14.05 -2.78 8.97
N SER A 49 13.93 -1.49 9.35
CA SER A 49 15.08 -0.68 9.73
C SER A 49 15.74 -1.15 11.04
N LEU A 50 14.95 -1.72 11.96
CA LEU A 50 15.41 -2.17 13.26
C LEU A 50 16.16 -3.50 13.22
N GLY A 51 16.07 -4.26 12.13
CA GLY A 51 16.45 -5.67 12.14
C GLY A 51 17.89 -5.95 12.57
N ASN A 52 18.88 -5.20 12.10
CA ASN A 52 20.29 -5.38 12.52
C ASN A 52 20.54 -5.14 14.01
N TRP A 53 19.65 -4.41 14.69
CA TRP A 53 19.77 -4.11 16.12
C TRP A 53 18.84 -4.95 16.98
N ALA A 54 17.74 -5.43 16.40
CA ALA A 54 16.67 -6.08 17.13
C ALA A 54 16.65 -7.61 16.95
N MET A 55 17.46 -8.17 16.03
CA MET A 55 17.37 -9.58 15.66
C MET A 55 17.54 -10.55 16.82
N ASP A 56 18.44 -10.23 17.76
CA ASP A 56 18.76 -11.08 18.90
C ASP A 56 17.71 -11.00 20.02
N PHE A 57 16.70 -10.15 19.89
CA PHE A 57 15.67 -9.98 20.91
C PHE A 57 14.40 -10.76 20.58
N ASP A 58 13.91 -11.52 21.56
CA ASP A 58 12.73 -12.40 21.42
C ASP A 58 11.45 -11.69 20.95
N TRP A 59 11.34 -10.38 21.14
CA TRP A 59 10.17 -9.60 20.72
C TRP A 59 10.14 -9.29 19.22
N TYR A 60 11.28 -9.38 18.51
CA TYR A 60 11.39 -8.90 17.13
C TYR A 60 10.65 -9.80 16.14
N LEU A 61 10.72 -11.12 16.33
CA LEU A 61 9.99 -12.10 15.53
C LEU A 61 8.46 -11.93 15.63
N PRO A 62 7.82 -11.96 16.83
CA PRO A 62 6.37 -11.79 16.93
C PRO A 62 5.89 -10.42 16.43
N LEU A 63 6.69 -9.35 16.59
CA LEU A 63 6.37 -8.03 16.03
C LEU A 63 6.64 -7.93 14.51
N SER A 64 7.30 -8.90 13.89
CA SER A 64 7.42 -8.91 12.43
C SER A 64 6.11 -9.34 11.77
N TYR A 65 5.38 -10.33 12.33
CA TYR A 65 4.13 -10.85 11.76
C TYR A 65 3.06 -9.81 11.38
N PRO A 66 2.79 -8.76 12.19
CA PRO A 66 1.80 -7.74 11.84
C PRO A 66 2.03 -7.05 10.49
N ARG A 67 3.26 -7.02 9.97
CA ARG A 67 3.58 -6.45 8.66
C ARG A 67 2.72 -7.07 7.56
N TRP A 68 2.64 -8.39 7.51
CA TRP A 68 1.85 -9.13 6.53
C TRP A 68 0.35 -8.98 6.76
N ALA A 69 -0.09 -9.02 8.02
CA ALA A 69 -1.50 -8.82 8.36
C ALA A 69 -2.01 -7.44 7.88
N LEU A 70 -1.23 -6.38 8.08
CA LEU A 70 -1.56 -5.04 7.62
C LEU A 70 -1.68 -4.98 6.09
N HIS A 71 -0.79 -5.63 5.34
CA HIS A 71 -0.89 -5.70 3.88
C HIS A 71 -2.17 -6.38 3.41
N VAL A 72 -2.45 -7.57 3.96
CA VAL A 72 -3.63 -8.38 3.62
C VAL A 72 -4.93 -7.66 3.93
N LEU A 73 -5.01 -6.99 5.07
CA LEU A 73 -6.26 -6.38 5.55
C LEU A 73 -6.52 -5.02 4.91
N VAL A 74 -5.50 -4.28 4.50
CA VAL A 74 -5.65 -2.91 4.04
C VAL A 74 -5.60 -2.80 2.50
N LEU A 75 -4.64 -3.45 1.83
CA LEU A 75 -4.43 -3.25 0.39
C LEU A 75 -5.63 -3.59 -0.51
N PRO A 76 -6.42 -4.66 -0.25
CA PRO A 76 -7.59 -4.97 -1.09
C PRO A 76 -8.61 -3.81 -1.18
N PHE A 77 -8.71 -2.99 -0.13
CA PHE A 77 -9.65 -1.85 -0.09
C PHE A 77 -9.26 -0.68 -1.01
N MET A 78 -8.06 -0.73 -1.62
CA MET A 78 -7.65 0.19 -2.70
C MET A 78 -8.65 0.22 -3.87
N TRP A 79 -9.33 -0.89 -4.11
CA TRP A 79 -10.40 -0.95 -5.11
C TRP A 79 -11.54 0.01 -4.76
N ILE A 80 -12.03 -0.03 -3.52
CA ILE A 80 -13.14 0.83 -3.09
C ILE A 80 -12.70 2.29 -2.98
N PHE A 81 -11.46 2.55 -2.56
CA PHE A 81 -10.88 3.89 -2.66
C PHE A 81 -10.96 4.41 -4.10
N THR A 82 -10.50 3.62 -5.07
CA THR A 82 -10.48 4.01 -6.48
C THR A 82 -11.88 4.17 -7.06
N VAL A 83 -12.81 3.25 -6.77
CA VAL A 83 -14.22 3.37 -7.15
C VAL A 83 -14.84 4.64 -6.58
N SER A 84 -14.51 5.02 -5.34
CA SER A 84 -14.99 6.27 -4.76
C SER A 84 -14.42 7.50 -5.48
N ILE A 85 -13.14 7.47 -5.91
CA ILE A 85 -12.58 8.55 -6.74
C ILE A 85 -13.26 8.59 -8.12
N MET A 86 -13.54 7.44 -8.74
CA MET A 86 -14.29 7.39 -10.00
C MET A 86 -15.66 8.06 -9.90
N ARG A 87 -16.38 7.86 -8.78
CA ARG A 87 -17.67 8.55 -8.52
C ARG A 87 -17.49 10.06 -8.42
N LEU A 88 -16.47 10.52 -7.69
CA LEU A 88 -16.17 11.96 -7.56
C LEU A 88 -15.74 12.58 -8.90
N ALA A 89 -15.11 11.81 -9.78
CA ALA A 89 -14.78 12.20 -11.14
C ALA A 89 -15.99 12.17 -12.10
N GLY A 90 -17.20 11.81 -11.64
CA GLY A 90 -18.41 11.76 -12.47
C GLY A 90 -18.54 10.53 -13.36
N ILE A 91 -17.77 9.46 -13.11
CA ILE A 91 -17.80 8.23 -13.92
C ILE A 91 -18.99 7.36 -13.49
N ARG A 92 -20.05 7.37 -14.31
CA ARG A 92 -21.31 6.62 -14.06
C ARG A 92 -21.12 5.11 -13.86
N PHE A 93 -20.09 4.50 -14.46
CA PHE A 93 -19.79 3.07 -14.28
C PHE A 93 -19.53 2.71 -12.80
N ALA A 94 -18.98 3.64 -12.01
CA ALA A 94 -18.72 3.44 -10.59
C ALA A 94 -20.00 3.46 -9.71
N GLU A 95 -21.14 3.84 -10.27
CA GLU A 95 -22.46 3.78 -9.64
C GLU A 95 -23.20 2.46 -9.95
N ASN A 96 -22.70 1.68 -10.91
CA ASN A 96 -23.28 0.39 -11.27
C ASN A 96 -23.21 -0.58 -10.08
N ARG A 97 -24.38 -0.99 -9.59
CA ARG A 97 -24.50 -1.86 -8.40
C ARG A 97 -23.84 -3.22 -8.61
N LEU A 98 -23.97 -3.81 -9.79
CA LEU A 98 -23.35 -5.11 -10.10
C LEU A 98 -21.83 -4.99 -10.05
N PHE A 99 -21.26 -3.95 -10.68
CA PHE A 99 -19.83 -3.70 -10.64
C PHE A 99 -19.32 -3.52 -9.19
N VAL A 100 -19.99 -2.68 -8.39
CA VAL A 100 -19.62 -2.44 -6.99
C VAL A 100 -19.73 -3.72 -6.15
N SER A 101 -20.75 -4.55 -6.37
CA SER A 101 -20.89 -5.84 -5.70
C SER A 101 -19.76 -6.81 -6.08
N ILE A 102 -19.38 -6.87 -7.36
CA ILE A 102 -18.23 -7.67 -7.81
C ILE A 102 -16.94 -7.21 -7.12
N VAL A 103 -16.72 -5.90 -7.02
CA VAL A 103 -15.57 -5.34 -6.29
C VAL A 103 -15.55 -5.80 -4.83
N TRP A 104 -16.68 -5.76 -4.13
CA TRP A 104 -16.77 -6.25 -2.75
C TRP A 104 -16.50 -7.74 -2.63
N VAL A 105 -16.99 -8.56 -3.55
CA VAL A 105 -16.70 -10.00 -3.59
C VAL A 105 -15.20 -10.24 -3.79
N ILE A 106 -14.56 -9.53 -4.72
CA ILE A 106 -13.10 -9.63 -4.96
C ILE A 106 -12.32 -9.25 -3.71
N ILE A 107 -12.71 -8.18 -3.00
CA ILE A 107 -12.09 -7.78 -1.73
C ILE A 107 -12.23 -8.88 -0.69
N ALA A 108 -13.44 -9.41 -0.50
CA ALA A 108 -13.70 -10.46 0.50
C ALA A 108 -12.86 -11.72 0.22
N VAL A 109 -12.81 -12.16 -1.04
CA VAL A 109 -11.98 -13.30 -1.45
C VAL A 109 -10.49 -13.02 -1.26
N SER A 110 -10.03 -11.82 -1.62
CA SER A 110 -8.63 -11.41 -1.47
C SER A 110 -8.20 -11.38 -0.01
N VAL A 111 -9.05 -10.83 0.87
CA VAL A 111 -8.80 -10.80 2.31
C VAL A 111 -8.82 -12.21 2.89
N ALA A 112 -9.84 -13.03 2.57
CA ALA A 112 -9.92 -14.39 3.08
C ALA A 112 -8.70 -15.24 2.65
N TYR A 113 -8.31 -15.15 1.38
CA TYR A 113 -7.14 -15.82 0.84
C TYR A 113 -5.85 -15.33 1.51
N GLY A 114 -5.64 -14.01 1.59
CA GLY A 114 -4.45 -13.44 2.21
C GLY A 114 -4.38 -13.74 3.71
N VAL A 115 -5.50 -13.76 4.43
CA VAL A 115 -5.50 -14.12 5.86
C VAL A 115 -5.09 -15.57 6.02
N TRP A 116 -5.60 -16.46 5.17
CA TRP A 116 -5.21 -17.87 5.21
C TRP A 116 -3.71 -18.02 4.95
N VAL A 117 -3.21 -17.48 3.83
CA VAL A 117 -1.83 -17.69 3.37
C VAL A 117 -0.81 -16.91 4.20
N ASP A 118 -1.00 -15.59 4.32
CA ASP A 118 0.00 -14.65 4.82
C ASP A 118 -0.15 -14.31 6.31
N VAL A 119 -1.19 -14.81 6.97
CA VAL A 119 -1.39 -14.61 8.42
C VAL A 119 -1.45 -15.94 9.17
N ILE A 120 -2.35 -16.85 8.80
CA ILE A 120 -2.58 -18.10 9.55
C ILE A 120 -1.48 -19.12 9.25
N THR A 121 -1.17 -19.36 7.98
CA THR A 121 -0.15 -20.34 7.57
C THR A 121 1.25 -19.74 7.38
N GLN A 122 1.44 -18.50 7.83
CA GLN A 122 2.66 -17.76 7.59
C GLN A 122 3.85 -18.33 8.38
N GLN A 123 4.97 -18.49 7.69
CA GLN A 123 6.24 -18.83 8.32
C GLN A 123 7.26 -17.80 7.92
N LEU A 124 7.94 -17.24 8.92
CA LEU A 124 8.94 -16.22 8.71
C LEU A 124 10.33 -16.83 8.75
N GLU A 125 11.15 -16.48 7.77
CA GLU A 125 12.55 -16.86 7.72
C GLU A 125 13.44 -15.62 7.77
N LEU A 126 14.63 -15.79 8.36
CA LEU A 126 15.63 -14.74 8.44
C LEU A 126 16.40 -14.66 7.13
N ILE A 127 16.48 -13.47 6.56
CA ILE A 127 17.33 -13.16 5.41
C ILE A 127 18.17 -11.91 5.71
N GLU A 128 19.29 -11.75 5.00
CA GLU A 128 20.19 -10.60 5.15
C GLU A 128 20.54 -9.92 3.81
N PRO A 129 19.54 -9.45 3.03
CA PRO A 129 19.82 -8.77 1.77
C PRO A 129 20.58 -7.46 2.01
N LEU A 130 21.71 -7.27 1.31
CA LEU A 130 22.56 -6.09 1.43
C LEU A 130 23.00 -5.77 2.88
N GLY A 131 23.17 -6.79 3.72
CA GLY A 131 23.54 -6.60 5.13
C GLY A 131 22.41 -6.05 6.00
N VAL A 132 21.15 -6.17 5.57
CA VAL A 132 19.94 -5.83 6.35
C VAL A 132 19.30 -7.11 6.85
N ALA A 133 19.54 -7.45 8.10
CA ALA A 133 18.94 -8.62 8.73
C ALA A 133 17.44 -8.34 8.90
N LYS A 134 16.56 -9.19 8.34
CA LYS A 134 15.11 -9.04 8.48
C LYS A 134 14.37 -10.37 8.30
N TYR A 135 13.16 -10.45 8.85
CA TYR A 135 12.24 -11.54 8.56
C TYR A 135 11.49 -11.30 7.24
N THR A 136 11.40 -12.35 6.42
CA THR A 136 10.60 -12.43 5.19
C THR A 136 9.65 -13.62 5.23
N SER A 137 8.65 -13.64 4.34
CA SER A 137 7.80 -14.81 4.14
C SER A 137 8.62 -15.94 3.51
N ALA A 138 8.52 -17.15 4.07
CA ALA A 138 9.09 -18.37 3.50
C ALA A 138 8.28 -18.89 2.28
N HIS A 139 7.07 -18.35 2.07
CA HIS A 139 6.26 -18.70 0.90
C HIS A 139 6.83 -18.05 -0.36
N SER A 140 7.14 -18.86 -1.36
CA SER A 140 7.62 -18.41 -2.68
C SER A 140 6.49 -17.98 -3.64
N ALA A 141 5.23 -18.05 -3.19
CA ALA A 141 4.08 -17.72 -4.02
C ALA A 141 4.04 -16.20 -4.32
N PRO A 142 3.77 -15.79 -5.58
CA PRO A 142 3.54 -14.39 -5.89
C PRO A 142 2.38 -13.80 -5.07
N PRO A 143 2.43 -12.51 -4.70
CA PRO A 143 1.37 -11.84 -3.95
C PRO A 143 0.18 -11.53 -4.89
N TYR A 144 -0.59 -12.56 -5.26
CA TYR A 144 -1.69 -12.46 -6.22
C TYR A 144 -2.71 -11.36 -5.86
N PRO A 145 -3.16 -11.21 -4.59
CA PRO A 145 -4.09 -10.14 -4.23
C PRO A 145 -3.54 -8.75 -4.54
N THR A 146 -2.25 -8.51 -4.25
CA THR A 146 -1.59 -7.23 -4.49
C THR A 146 -1.44 -6.95 -5.98
N LEU A 147 -1.03 -7.95 -6.77
CA LEU A 147 -0.92 -7.83 -8.23
C LEU A 147 -2.28 -7.50 -8.87
N LEU A 148 -3.33 -8.21 -8.45
CA LEU A 148 -4.69 -8.01 -8.90
C LEU A 148 -5.19 -6.59 -8.53
N ALA A 149 -4.95 -6.15 -7.29
CA ALA A 149 -5.33 -4.82 -6.85
C ALA A 149 -4.62 -3.70 -7.62
N ASN A 150 -3.31 -3.80 -7.79
CA ASN A 150 -2.56 -2.76 -8.48
C ASN A 150 -2.96 -2.66 -9.96
N THR A 151 -3.14 -3.81 -10.64
CA THR A 151 -3.60 -3.85 -12.03
C THR A 151 -4.97 -3.21 -12.20
N ALA A 152 -5.91 -3.50 -11.31
CA ALA A 152 -7.24 -2.90 -11.33
C ALA A 152 -7.21 -1.39 -11.06
N VAL A 153 -6.39 -0.93 -10.11
CA VAL A 153 -6.19 0.51 -9.84
C VAL A 153 -5.64 1.20 -11.08
N ILE A 154 -4.65 0.61 -11.77
CA ILE A 154 -4.12 1.15 -13.04
C ILE A 154 -5.25 1.31 -14.07
N ILE A 155 -6.02 0.25 -14.32
CA ILE A 155 -7.12 0.29 -15.31
C ILE A 155 -8.15 1.37 -14.95
N MET A 156 -8.62 1.39 -13.70
CA MET A 156 -9.61 2.37 -13.25
C MET A 156 -9.07 3.81 -13.26
N SER A 157 -7.79 3.99 -12.92
CA SER A 157 -7.15 5.31 -12.91
C SER A 157 -6.96 5.90 -14.30
N ILE A 158 -6.87 5.09 -15.36
CA ILE A 158 -6.92 5.57 -16.75
C ILE A 158 -8.27 6.26 -17.00
N ALA A 159 -9.38 5.66 -16.59
CA ALA A 159 -10.70 6.26 -16.74
C ALA A 159 -10.81 7.58 -15.96
N ILE A 160 -10.31 7.61 -14.72
CA ILE A 160 -10.24 8.84 -13.89
C ILE A 160 -9.44 9.93 -14.62
N TRP A 161 -8.26 9.60 -15.12
CA TRP A 161 -7.41 10.55 -15.84
C TRP A 161 -8.11 11.09 -17.09
N ARG A 162 -8.71 10.22 -17.91
CA ARG A 162 -9.39 10.64 -19.15
C ARG A 162 -10.58 11.57 -18.91
N VAL A 163 -11.31 11.38 -17.81
CA VAL A 163 -12.51 12.18 -17.52
C VAL A 163 -12.18 13.47 -16.77
N SER A 164 -11.28 13.41 -15.77
CA SER A 164 -10.96 14.56 -14.91
C SER A 164 -9.75 15.38 -15.36
N GLY A 165 -8.93 14.83 -16.26
CA GLY A 165 -7.62 15.41 -16.60
C GLY A 165 -6.54 15.22 -15.52
N TRP A 166 -6.82 14.53 -14.42
CA TRP A 166 -5.89 14.33 -13.30
C TRP A 166 -5.08 13.03 -13.42
N PRO A 167 -3.78 13.08 -13.76
CA PRO A 167 -3.00 11.88 -14.08
C PRO A 167 -2.38 11.18 -12.87
N TRP A 168 -2.36 11.83 -11.70
CA TRP A 168 -1.48 11.42 -10.60
C TRP A 168 -1.75 10.02 -10.06
N LEU A 169 -3.02 9.62 -9.95
CA LEU A 169 -3.36 8.27 -9.50
C LEU A 169 -2.79 7.19 -10.45
N PHE A 170 -2.92 7.42 -11.76
CA PHE A 170 -2.38 6.52 -12.78
C PHE A 170 -0.85 6.51 -12.74
N ALA A 171 -0.22 7.69 -12.71
CA ALA A 171 1.23 7.80 -12.67
C ALA A 171 1.82 7.09 -11.44
N GLY A 172 1.21 7.28 -10.26
CA GLY A 172 1.63 6.61 -9.03
C GLY A 172 1.45 5.10 -9.10
N ALA A 173 0.29 4.61 -9.54
CA ALA A 173 0.01 3.18 -9.64
C ALA A 173 0.91 2.48 -10.68
N ALA A 174 1.11 3.11 -11.84
CA ALA A 174 2.01 2.61 -12.87
C ALA A 174 3.47 2.61 -12.38
N PHE A 175 3.90 3.66 -11.66
CA PHE A 175 5.24 3.75 -11.11
C PHE A 175 5.53 2.59 -10.15
N ILE A 176 4.67 2.36 -9.14
CA ILE A 176 4.88 1.26 -8.19
C ILE A 176 4.80 -0.11 -8.86
N PHE A 177 3.93 -0.28 -9.85
CA PHE A 177 3.85 -1.53 -10.63
C PHE A 177 5.15 -1.81 -11.39
N VAL A 178 5.68 -0.80 -12.11
CA VAL A 178 6.90 -0.94 -12.91
C VAL A 178 8.13 -1.11 -12.01
N VAL A 179 8.24 -0.36 -10.92
CA VAL A 179 9.37 -0.50 -9.99
C VAL A 179 9.36 -1.88 -9.33
N ASN A 180 8.22 -2.33 -8.79
CA ASN A 180 8.17 -3.62 -8.11
C ASN A 180 8.35 -4.80 -9.08
N GLY A 181 7.75 -4.71 -10.28
CA GLY A 181 7.90 -5.72 -11.32
C GLY A 181 9.32 -5.77 -11.89
N GLY A 182 9.92 -4.62 -12.18
CA GLY A 182 11.26 -4.51 -12.77
C GLY A 182 12.40 -4.81 -11.80
N THR A 183 12.13 -4.78 -10.49
CA THR A 183 13.14 -5.07 -9.45
C THR A 183 12.92 -6.42 -8.78
N ALA A 184 11.89 -7.17 -9.19
CA ALA A 184 11.60 -8.50 -8.65
C ALA A 184 12.82 -9.44 -8.76
N GLY A 185 13.13 -10.13 -7.66
CA GLY A 185 14.26 -11.06 -7.57
C GLY A 185 15.63 -10.41 -7.32
N GLN A 186 15.72 -9.08 -7.29
CA GLN A 186 16.96 -8.38 -6.95
C GLN A 186 17.12 -8.23 -5.43
N GLU A 187 18.36 -8.25 -4.93
CA GLU A 187 18.64 -8.08 -3.49
C GLU A 187 18.16 -6.73 -2.94
N TRP A 188 18.17 -5.68 -3.77
CA TRP A 188 17.74 -4.33 -3.41
C TRP A 188 16.23 -4.07 -3.62
N SER A 189 15.47 -5.09 -4.05
CA SER A 189 14.02 -4.97 -4.35
C SER A 189 13.19 -4.41 -3.20
N PHE A 190 13.57 -4.70 -1.95
CA PHE A 190 12.87 -4.18 -0.79
C PHE A 190 13.04 -2.66 -0.61
N LEU A 191 14.19 -2.10 -0.98
CA LEU A 191 14.44 -0.66 -0.90
C LEU A 191 13.66 0.09 -1.98
N SER A 192 13.69 -0.42 -3.20
CA SER A 192 12.93 0.16 -4.32
C SER A 192 11.43 0.03 -4.12
N GLY A 193 10.97 -1.09 -3.56
CA GLY A 193 9.57 -1.29 -3.23
C GLY A 193 9.06 -0.28 -2.20
N ASN A 194 9.78 -0.09 -1.10
CA ASN A 194 9.41 0.89 -0.08
C ASN A 194 9.46 2.34 -0.60
N MET A 195 10.45 2.68 -1.44
CA MET A 195 10.46 3.97 -2.14
C MET A 195 9.21 4.15 -3.01
N ALA A 196 8.84 3.09 -3.76
CA ALA A 196 7.69 3.13 -4.65
C ALA A 196 6.37 3.28 -3.90
N GLU A 197 6.24 2.69 -2.72
CA GLU A 197 5.10 2.91 -1.83
C GLU A 197 5.01 4.37 -1.37
N VAL A 198 6.14 5.01 -1.00
CA VAL A 198 6.17 6.43 -0.62
C VAL A 198 5.70 7.33 -1.78
N VAL A 199 6.16 7.06 -3.01
CA VAL A 199 5.70 7.79 -4.20
C VAL A 199 4.22 7.54 -4.46
N PHE A 200 3.77 6.30 -4.30
CA PHE A 200 2.38 5.93 -4.54
C PHE A 200 1.43 6.57 -3.54
N ILE A 201 1.75 6.56 -2.24
CA ILE A 201 0.92 7.20 -1.21
C ILE A 201 0.86 8.72 -1.39
N PHE A 202 1.95 9.35 -1.85
CA PHE A 202 1.94 10.76 -2.22
C PHE A 202 0.96 11.03 -3.38
N ALA A 203 0.94 10.18 -4.41
CA ALA A 203 -0.01 10.28 -5.51
C ALA A 203 -1.47 10.08 -5.05
N LEU A 204 -1.71 9.14 -4.12
CA LEU A 204 -3.02 8.90 -3.52
C LEU A 204 -3.51 10.10 -2.71
N LEU A 205 -2.66 10.68 -1.87
CA LEU A 205 -2.99 11.87 -1.08
C LEU A 205 -3.30 13.07 -1.98
N ASN A 206 -2.50 13.31 -3.03
CA ASN A 206 -2.77 14.39 -3.97
C ASN A 206 -4.07 14.15 -4.75
N THR A 207 -4.41 12.90 -5.07
CA THR A 207 -5.68 12.54 -5.69
C THR A 207 -6.86 12.79 -4.74
N GLU A 208 -6.79 12.33 -3.48
CA GLU A 208 -7.85 12.63 -2.50
C GLU A 208 -8.00 14.14 -2.29
N LYS A 209 -6.89 14.90 -2.21
CA LYS A 209 -6.92 16.36 -2.08
C LYS A 209 -7.60 17.05 -3.27
N HIS A 210 -7.38 16.56 -4.48
CA HIS A 210 -7.97 17.11 -5.70
C HIS A 210 -9.49 16.92 -5.73
N PHE A 211 -9.97 15.72 -5.38
CA PHE A 211 -11.40 15.37 -5.44
C PHE A 211 -12.18 15.68 -4.15
N ASN A 212 -11.50 15.99 -3.04
CA ASN A 212 -12.11 16.34 -1.76
C ASN A 212 -11.48 17.61 -1.15
N PRO A 213 -11.60 18.77 -1.83
CA PRO A 213 -11.11 20.02 -1.27
C PRO A 213 -11.95 20.42 -0.06
N VAL A 214 -11.30 20.95 0.99
CA VAL A 214 -12.02 21.63 2.09
C VAL A 214 -12.83 22.75 1.46
N ARG A 215 -14.15 22.67 1.56
CA ARG A 215 -15.01 23.84 1.29
C ARG A 215 -14.65 24.87 2.37
N ARG A 216 -13.90 25.90 1.97
CA ARG A 216 -13.74 27.12 2.77
C ARG A 216 -15.03 27.91 2.71
#